data_AF-A0A1Y3VA92-F1
#
_entry.id   AF-A0A1Y3VA92-F1
#
_cell.length_a   1.000
_cell.length_b   1.000
_cell.length_c   1.000
_cell.angle_alpha   90.00
_cell.angle_beta   90.00
_cell.angle_gamma   90.00
#
_symmetry.space_group_name_H-M   'P 1'
#
loop_
_entity.id
_entity.type
_entity.pdbx_description
1 polymer ?
#
loop_
_entity_poly.entity_id
_entity_poly.type
_entity_poly.pdbx_seq_one_letter_code
_entity_poly.pdbx_strand_id
1 'polypeptide(L)' 'MENKKRIYRELSDETKAKISNSSKGKPKSVSHKIHISQAMYDYWKTIPHKPKEEHTTMNDLIGAEDND' A
#
# COMPACT_ATOMS: atom_id res chain seq x y z
N MET A 1 3.95 25.34 -7.54
CA MET A 1 3.91 24.34 -6.44
C MET A 1 3.88 22.97 -7.07
N GLU A 2 4.93 22.20 -6.88
CA GLU A 2 5.02 20.82 -7.37
C GLU A 2 3.96 19.95 -6.67
N ASN A 3 3.30 19.06 -7.42
CA ASN A 3 2.22 18.22 -6.91
C ASN A 3 2.83 17.18 -5.94
N LYS A 4 2.88 17.51 -4.64
CA LYS A 4 3.45 16.65 -3.57
C LYS A 4 2.62 15.39 -3.26
N LYS A 5 1.62 15.06 -4.09
CA LYS A 5 0.75 13.90 -3.90
C LYS A 5 1.42 12.65 -4.47
N ARG A 6 1.04 11.49 -3.93
CA ARG A 6 1.52 10.20 -4.43
C ARG A 6 0.96 9.94 -5.83
N ILE A 7 1.80 9.39 -6.70
CA ILE A 7 1.38 8.95 -8.03
C ILE A 7 0.62 7.62 -7.94
N TYR A 8 1.09 6.69 -7.11
CA TYR A 8 0.47 5.37 -6.90
C TYR A 8 0.30 5.01 -5.42
N ARG A 9 -0.60 4.06 -5.13
CA ARG A 9 -0.89 3.58 -3.77
C ARG A 9 0.26 2.75 -3.18
N GLU A 10 0.93 1.96 -3.99
CA GLU A 10 1.95 1.00 -3.58
C GLU A 10 3.25 1.69 -3.15
N LEU A 11 3.78 1.26 -2.00
CA LEU A 11 5.08 1.68 -1.46
C LEU A 11 6.04 0.49 -1.37
N SER A 12 7.34 0.76 -1.47
CA SER A 12 8.37 -0.21 -1.12
C SER A 12 8.34 -0.53 0.37
N ASP A 13 8.77 -1.73 0.75
CA ASP A 13 8.75 -2.18 2.15
C ASP A 13 9.69 -1.36 3.03
N GLU A 14 10.83 -0.94 2.50
CA GLU A 14 11.75 -0.01 3.17
C GLU A 14 11.04 1.30 3.54
N THR A 15 10.23 1.85 2.62
CA THR A 15 9.48 3.08 2.86
C THR A 15 8.41 2.88 3.93
N LYS A 16 7.68 1.75 3.88
CA LYS A 16 6.68 1.40 4.91
C LYS A 16 7.34 1.29 6.29
N ALA A 17 8.52 0.68 6.37
CA ALA A 17 9.28 0.55 7.61
C ALA A 17 9.70 1.91 8.17
N LYS A 18 10.21 2.83 7.34
CA LYS A 18 10.56 4.20 7.75
C LYS A 18 9.34 4.96 8.31
N ILE A 19 8.19 4.85 7.65
CA ILE A 19 6.94 5.47 8.11
C ILE A 19 6.52 4.89 9.47
N SER A 20 6.48 3.57 9.58
CA SER A 20 6.13 2.88 10.83
C SER A 20 7.02 3.34 11.98
N ASN A 21 8.34 3.33 11.78
CA ASN A 21 9.31 3.76 12.79
C ASN A 21 9.09 5.23 13.22
N SER A 22 8.80 6.13 12.28
CA SER A 22 8.56 7.55 12.57
C SER A 22 7.29 7.81 13.39
N SER A 23 6.32 6.89 13.32
CA SER A 23 5.03 6.97 14.01
C SER A 23 5.01 6.25 15.36
N LYS A 24 6.01 5.40 15.62
CA LYS A 24 6.13 4.61 16.84
C LYS A 24 6.19 5.51 18.08
N GLY A 25 5.48 5.12 19.14
CA GLY A 25 5.47 5.83 20.42
C GLY A 25 4.64 7.11 20.47
N LYS A 26 3.89 7.44 19.41
CA LYS A 26 3.03 8.63 19.36
C LYS A 26 1.55 8.23 19.52
N PRO A 27 1.01 8.18 20.76
CA PRO A 27 -0.39 7.82 20.98
C PRO A 27 -1.32 8.88 20.39
N LYS A 28 -2.48 8.43 19.93
CA LYS A 28 -3.52 9.26 19.32
C LYS A 28 -4.83 9.05 20.06
N SER A 29 -5.57 10.12 20.30
CA SER A 29 -6.92 10.02 20.88
C SER A 29 -7.86 9.26 19.93
N VAL A 30 -8.94 8.70 20.48
CA VAL A 30 -9.94 7.93 19.70
C VAL A 30 -10.53 8.78 18.58
N SER A 31 -11.00 9.99 18.90
CA SER A 31 -11.53 10.94 17.91
C SER A 31 -10.50 11.26 16.81
N HIS A 32 -9.23 11.45 17.18
CA HIS A 32 -8.17 11.70 16.20
C HIS A 32 -7.92 10.50 15.26
N LYS A 33 -8.00 9.27 15.78
CA LYS A 33 -7.90 8.05 14.94
C LYS A 33 -9.05 7.95 13.94
N ILE A 34 -10.28 8.28 14.36
CA ILE A 34 -11.46 8.27 13.48
C ILE A 34 -11.28 9.26 12.34
N HIS A 35 -10.94 10.52 12.65
CA HIS A 35 -10.71 11.54 11.62
C HIS A 35 -9.57 11.18 10.66
N ILE A 36 -8.47 10.61 11.16
CA ILE A 36 -7.38 10.13 10.31
C ILE A 36 -7.89 9.03 9.38
N SER A 37 -8.63 8.05 9.89
CA SER A 37 -9.14 6.94 9.09
C SER A 37 -10.01 7.43 7.94
N GLN A 38 -10.95 8.34 8.24
CA GLN A 38 -11.84 8.94 7.24
C GLN A 38 -11.05 9.72 6.19
N ALA A 39 -10.16 10.61 6.62
CA ALA A 39 -9.32 11.39 5.71
C ALA A 39 -8.43 10.50 4.83
N MET A 40 -7.91 9.41 5.38
CA MET A 40 -7.08 8.44 4.65
C MET A 40 -7.89 7.68 3.60
N TYR A 41 -9.13 7.29 3.93
CA TYR A 41 -10.05 6.66 2.99
C TYR A 41 -10.35 7.57 1.80
N ASP A 42 -10.71 8.83 2.07
CA ASP A 42 -11.03 9.80 1.02
C ASP A 42 -9.79 10.18 0.18
N TYR A 43 -8.62 10.28 0.81
CA TYR A 43 -7.36 10.50 0.11
C TYR A 43 -7.06 9.35 -0.87
N TRP A 44 -7.18 8.10 -0.44
CA TRP A 44 -6.83 6.95 -1.28
C TRP A 44 -7.77 6.75 -2.47
N LYS A 45 -9.02 7.23 -2.42
CA LYS A 45 -9.92 7.22 -3.59
C LYS A 45 -9.36 8.01 -4.78
N THR A 46 -8.51 9.00 -4.51
CA THR A 46 -7.95 9.89 -5.55
C THR A 46 -6.66 9.35 -6.17
N ILE A 47 -6.11 8.25 -5.66
CA ILE A 47 -4.79 7.74 -6.08
C ILE A 47 -4.95 6.36 -6.68
N PRO A 48 -4.53 6.14 -7.94
CA PRO A 48 -4.65 4.85 -8.59
C PRO A 48 -3.64 3.82 -8.07
N HIS A 49 -3.98 2.54 -8.27
CA HIS A 49 -3.03 1.43 -8.10
C HIS A 49 -2.02 1.40 -9.25
N LYS A 50 -0.82 0.90 -8.99
CA LYS A 50 0.13 0.55 -10.05
C LYS A 50 -0.51 -0.51 -10.97
N PRO A 51 -0.32 -0.40 -12.30
CA PRO A 51 -0.61 -1.51 -13.21
C PRO A 51 0.12 -2.74 -12.69
N LYS A 52 -0.59 -3.86 -12.51
CA LYS A 52 0.05 -5.13 -12.26
C LYS A 52 0.67 -5.56 -13.59
N GLU A 53 1.98 -5.61 -13.66
CA GLU A 53 2.60 -6.41 -14.72
C GLU A 53 2.24 -7.86 -14.40
N GLU A 54 1.40 -8.46 -15.24
CA GLU A 54 1.13 -9.89 -15.19
C GLU A 54 2.45 -10.60 -15.52
N HIS A 55 3.29 -10.79 -14.51
CA HIS A 55 4.31 -11.82 -14.57
C HIS A 55 3.58 -13.15 -14.48
N THR A 56 3.00 -13.60 -15.59
CA THR A 56 2.79 -15.03 -15.83
C THR A 56 4.16 -15.67 -15.79
N THR A 57 4.64 -16.03 -14.61
CA THR A 57 5.74 -16.97 -14.51
C THR A 57 5.27 -18.25 -15.19
N MET A 58 6.09 -18.84 -16.07
CA MET A 58 5.73 -20.05 -16.83
C MET A 58 5.22 -21.21 -15.94
N ASN A 59 5.52 -21.15 -14.64
CA ASN A 59 5.03 -22.04 -13.60
C ASN A 59 3.53 -21.95 -13.29
N ASP A 60 2.85 -20.85 -13.66
CA ASP A 60 1.39 -20.69 -13.49
C ASP A 60 0.59 -21.21 -14.70
N LEU A 61 1.22 -21.37 -15.87
CA LEU A 61 0.58 -21.94 -17.06
C LEU A 61 0.69 -23.47 -17.12
N ILE A 62 1.78 -24.02 -16.56
CA ILE A 62 1.97 -25.46 -16.45
C ILE A 62 1.42 -25.84 -15.08
N GLY A 63 0.11 -26.14 -15.03
CA GLY A 63 -0.53 -26.64 -13.81
C GLY A 63 0.33 -27.74 -13.21
N ALA A 64 0.67 -27.60 -11.93
CA ALA A 64 1.46 -28.57 -11.20
C ALA A 64 0.83 -29.96 -11.39
N GLU A 65 1.50 -30.82 -12.17
CA GLU A 65 1.23 -32.25 -12.15
C GLU A 65 1.76 -32.77 -10.83
N ASP A 66 0.83 -33.02 -9.90
CA ASP A 66 1.04 -33.88 -8.74
C ASP A 66 1.70 -35.19 -9.24
N ASN A 67 2.97 -35.39 -8.94
CA ASN A 67 3.61 -36.70 -9.03
C ASN A 67 3.78 -37.22 -7.60
N ASP A 68 3.00 -38.28 -7.34
CA ASP A 68 2.93 -39.23 -6.19
C ASP A 68 3.84 -39.03 -4.96
#